data_AF-A0A3D5IZU6-F1
#
_entry.id   AF-A0A3D5IZU6-F1
#
_cell.length_a   1.000
_cell.length_b   1.000
_cell.length_c   1.000
_cell.angle_alpha   90.00
_cell.angle_beta   90.00
_cell.angle_gamma   90.00
#
_symmetry.space_group_name_H-M   'P 1'
#
loop_
_entity.id
_entity.type
_entity.pdbx_description
1 polymer ?
#
loop_
_entity_poly.entity_id
_entity_poly.type
_entity_poly.pdbx_seq_one_letter_code
_entity_poly.pdbx_strand_id
1 'polypeptide(L)'
;DIPVFIDPKGNNFNKYKGAYIITPNYLEFSTEVGGVKNEQELNGKASNMIKKLSLQGLLITRGQEGMTLFKKERGKVNRSDFPTEARDVFDVSGAGDTVIASLAAAQSSGMTLEDSVKLANAAAGIVIGKSGTASPSLAELSISLNSGDSVLSKAQIKDLVKEAKKDSKKIVFTNGCFDLLHVGHITYLEEAEQLGDRLVVALNSDSSVRKLKGSKRPINKLKDRAKQI
;
A
#
# COMPACT_ATOMS: atom_id res chain seq x y z
N ASP A 1 23.30 12.20 14.75
CA ASP A 1 23.06 10.76 14.92
C ASP A 1 22.39 10.17 13.70
N ILE A 2 22.78 8.96 13.33
CA ILE A 2 22.24 8.21 12.18
C ILE A 2 21.07 7.36 12.69
N PRO A 3 19.84 7.47 12.13
CA PRO A 3 18.71 6.63 12.52
C PRO A 3 18.97 5.14 12.25
N VAL A 4 18.71 4.29 13.24
CA VAL A 4 18.89 2.83 13.14
C VAL A 4 17.53 2.13 13.14
N PHE A 5 17.22 1.43 12.05
CA PHE A 5 16.00 0.65 11.86
C PHE A 5 16.32 -0.84 12.05
N ILE A 6 15.49 -1.57 12.79
CA ILE A 6 15.75 -2.98 13.12
C ILE A 6 14.50 -3.83 12.93
N ASP A 7 14.62 -4.90 12.14
CA ASP A 7 13.68 -6.02 12.17
C ASP A 7 14.15 -7.00 13.25
N PRO A 8 13.46 -7.09 14.39
CA PRO A 8 13.97 -7.83 15.53
C PRO A 8 13.83 -9.34 15.33
N LYS A 9 14.88 -10.09 15.65
CA LYS A 9 14.82 -11.55 15.81
C LYS A 9 15.17 -12.05 17.21
N GLY A 10 14.51 -13.13 17.59
CA GLY A 10 14.66 -13.81 18.88
C GLY A 10 13.74 -13.24 19.97
N ASN A 11 14.05 -13.57 21.22
CA ASN A 11 13.24 -13.31 22.42
C ASN A 11 13.95 -12.40 23.43
N ASN A 12 14.90 -11.58 22.97
CA ASN A 12 15.60 -10.61 23.81
C ASN A 12 15.83 -9.32 23.03
N PHE A 13 14.92 -8.36 23.19
CA PHE A 13 15.01 -7.08 22.47
C PHE A 13 15.97 -6.09 23.15
N ASN A 14 16.56 -6.41 24.30
CA ASN A 14 17.51 -5.50 24.98
C ASN A 14 18.76 -5.20 24.16
N LYS A 15 19.16 -6.10 23.26
CA LYS A 15 20.27 -5.89 22.31
C LYS A 15 20.02 -4.77 21.29
N TYR A 16 18.77 -4.30 21.18
CA TYR A 16 18.36 -3.23 20.27
C TYR A 16 18.20 -1.86 20.97
N LYS A 17 18.72 -1.74 22.20
CA LYS A 17 18.65 -0.49 22.97
C LYS A 17 19.33 0.65 22.22
N GLY A 18 18.65 1.80 22.14
CA GLY A 18 19.13 3.00 21.44
C GLY A 18 18.83 3.03 19.94
N ALA A 19 18.18 2.00 19.39
CA ALA A 19 17.69 2.04 18.02
C ALA A 19 16.65 3.16 17.82
N TYR A 20 16.53 3.67 16.60
CA TYR A 20 15.53 4.68 16.28
C TYR A 20 14.14 4.05 16.28
N ILE A 21 13.96 2.95 15.55
CA ILE A 21 12.72 2.19 15.49
C ILE A 21 13.01 0.70 15.35
N ILE A 22 12.16 -0.12 15.96
CA ILE A 22 12.13 -1.57 15.73
C ILE A 22 10.76 -1.97 15.16
N THR A 23 10.74 -3.00 14.31
CA THR A 23 9.56 -3.39 13.52
C THR A 23 9.08 -4.83 13.75
N PRO A 24 8.83 -5.29 15.00
CA PRO A 24 8.39 -6.67 15.24
C PRO A 24 7.02 -6.94 14.62
N ASN A 25 6.75 -8.21 14.30
CA ASN A 25 5.37 -8.66 14.17
C ASN A 25 4.69 -8.81 15.54
N TYR A 26 3.36 -8.93 15.53
CA TYR A 26 2.57 -9.05 16.76
C TYR A 26 3.01 -10.22 17.64
N LEU A 27 3.36 -11.37 17.04
CA LEU A 27 3.81 -12.54 17.79
C LEU A 27 5.17 -12.29 18.47
N GLU A 28 6.14 -11.77 17.73
CA GLU A 28 7.47 -11.40 18.25
C GLU A 28 7.35 -10.39 19.40
N PHE A 29 6.54 -9.35 19.22
CA PHE A 29 6.26 -8.37 20.26
C PHE A 29 5.61 -9.02 21.49
N SER A 30 4.52 -9.78 21.28
CA SER A 30 3.75 -10.43 22.34
C SER A 30 4.62 -11.39 23.15
N THR A 31 5.48 -12.17 22.50
CA THR A 31 6.43 -13.06 23.17
C THR A 31 7.43 -12.29 24.04
N GLU A 32 8.04 -11.21 23.53
CA GLU A 32 9.00 -10.40 24.30
C GLU A 32 8.37 -9.75 25.54
N VAL A 33 7.09 -9.37 25.48
CA VAL A 33 6.40 -8.67 26.58
C VAL A 33 5.59 -9.60 27.49
N GLY A 34 5.69 -10.92 27.30
CA GLY A 34 4.98 -11.91 28.11
C GLY A 34 3.47 -11.96 27.86
N GLY A 35 3.04 -11.89 26.60
CA GLY A 35 1.64 -11.94 26.15
C GLY A 35 0.97 -10.57 26.07
N VAL A 36 -0.18 -10.48 25.40
CA VAL A 36 -1.04 -9.29 25.34
C VAL A 36 -2.49 -9.76 25.32
N LYS A 37 -3.32 -9.30 26.27
CA LYS A 37 -4.72 -9.75 26.41
C LYS A 37 -5.72 -8.84 25.72
N ASN A 38 -5.41 -7.54 25.60
CA ASN A 38 -6.29 -6.54 25.00
C ASN A 38 -5.50 -5.29 24.55
N GLU A 39 -6.19 -4.38 23.87
CA GLU A 39 -5.60 -3.15 23.31
C GLU A 39 -5.06 -2.18 24.37
N GLN A 40 -5.64 -2.13 25.57
CA GLN A 40 -5.13 -1.29 26.64
C GLN A 40 -3.79 -1.82 27.16
N GLU A 41 -3.68 -3.14 27.30
CA GLU A 41 -2.43 -3.80 27.67
C GLU A 41 -1.37 -3.65 26.57
N LEU A 42 -1.76 -3.75 25.29
CA LEU A 42 -0.89 -3.46 24.15
C LEU A 42 -0.25 -2.07 24.27
N ASN A 43 -1.07 -1.04 24.49
CA ASN A 43 -0.60 0.35 24.63
C ASN A 43 0.37 0.53 25.80
N GLY A 44 0.06 -0.08 26.95
CA GLY A 44 0.92 -0.02 28.13
C GLY A 44 2.26 -0.72 27.91
N LYS A 45 2.25 -1.93 27.35
CA LYS A 45 3.46 -2.72 27.08
C LYS A 45 4.33 -2.10 26.00
N ALA A 46 3.74 -1.57 24.92
CA ALA A 46 4.46 -0.83 23.88
C ALA A 46 5.15 0.42 24.44
N SER A 47 4.43 1.20 25.25
CA SER A 47 4.97 2.39 25.91
C SER A 47 6.14 2.05 26.85
N ASN A 48 6.05 0.95 27.59
CA ASN A 48 7.12 0.47 28.46
C ASN A 48 8.34 0.01 27.65
N MET A 49 8.14 -0.68 26.54
CA MET A 49 9.23 -1.10 25.65
C MET A 49 9.98 0.09 25.05
N ILE A 50 9.26 1.10 24.53
CA ILE A 50 9.87 2.34 24.01
C ILE A 50 10.76 3.00 25.07
N LYS A 51 10.28 3.09 26.32
CA LYS A 51 11.07 3.65 27.42
C LYS A 51 12.29 2.79 27.75
N LYS A 52 12.08 1.48 27.94
CA LYS A 52 13.13 0.50 28.32
C LYS A 52 14.27 0.48 27.31
N LEU A 53 13.92 0.42 26.02
CA LEU A 53 14.88 0.34 24.91
C LEU A 53 15.33 1.71 24.41
N SER A 54 14.78 2.80 24.96
CA SER A 54 15.11 4.18 24.54
C SER A 54 14.88 4.44 23.05
N LEU A 55 13.75 3.95 22.54
CA LEU A 55 13.38 4.07 21.13
C LEU A 55 12.69 5.41 20.84
N GLN A 56 12.76 5.83 19.57
CA GLN A 56 11.93 6.92 19.06
C GLN A 56 10.58 6.40 18.53
N GLY A 57 10.54 5.17 18.01
CA GLY A 57 9.31 4.49 17.61
C GLY A 57 9.35 2.98 17.79
N LEU A 58 8.16 2.38 17.76
CA LEU A 58 7.91 0.93 17.70
C LEU A 58 6.79 0.71 16.70
N LEU A 59 7.05 0.00 15.61
CA LEU A 59 6.05 -0.35 14.60
C LEU A 59 5.71 -1.83 14.73
N ILE A 60 4.50 -2.14 15.15
CA ILE A 60 4.05 -3.54 15.27
C ILE A 60 3.26 -3.89 14.00
N THR A 61 3.73 -4.88 13.25
CA THR A 61 2.96 -5.43 12.11
C THR A 61 1.95 -6.45 12.62
N ARG A 62 0.68 -6.33 12.20
CA ARG A 62 -0.47 -7.06 12.73
C ARG A 62 -1.20 -7.90 11.66
N GLY A 63 -0.52 -8.26 10.58
CA GLY A 63 -1.09 -9.06 9.50
C GLY A 63 -2.32 -8.38 8.89
N GLN A 64 -3.47 -9.04 8.95
CA GLN A 64 -4.74 -8.53 8.39
C GLN A 64 -5.25 -7.25 9.06
N GLU A 65 -4.85 -6.97 10.30
CA GLU A 65 -5.20 -5.72 10.99
C GLU A 65 -4.32 -4.54 10.53
N GLY A 66 -3.32 -4.78 9.68
CA GLY A 66 -2.39 -3.79 9.18
C GLY A 66 -1.21 -3.56 10.14
N MET A 67 -0.99 -2.32 10.58
CA MET A 67 0.15 -1.94 11.41
C MET A 67 -0.25 -0.95 12.50
N THR A 68 0.38 -1.04 13.67
CA THR A 68 0.23 -0.05 14.74
C THR A 68 1.59 0.60 15.03
N LEU A 69 1.67 1.92 14.86
CA LEU A 69 2.82 2.72 15.22
C LEU A 69 2.65 3.28 16.63
N PHE A 70 3.66 3.09 17.46
CA PHE A 70 3.86 3.82 18.71
C PHE A 70 5.06 4.75 18.55
N LYS A 71 4.85 6.05 18.71
CA LYS A 71 5.88 7.08 18.48
C LYS A 71 6.05 7.94 19.73
N LYS A 72 7.30 8.19 20.11
CA LYS A 72 7.63 9.08 21.23
C LYS A 72 7.71 10.54 20.74
N GLU A 73 6.79 11.39 21.17
CA GLU A 73 6.84 12.84 20.89
C GLU A 73 6.70 13.64 22.16
N ARG A 74 7.63 14.60 22.38
CA ARG A 74 7.63 15.49 23.55
C ARG A 74 7.47 14.74 24.89
N GLY A 75 8.10 13.57 25.00
CA GLY A 75 8.06 12.72 26.20
C GLY A 75 6.80 11.85 26.35
N LYS A 76 5.81 11.95 25.45
CA LYS A 76 4.61 11.11 25.42
C LYS A 76 4.71 10.07 24.30
N VAL A 77 4.04 8.93 24.48
CA VAL A 77 3.94 7.89 23.44
C VAL A 77 2.55 8.01 22.82
N ASN A 78 2.51 8.29 21.52
CA ASN A 78 1.30 8.38 20.72
C ASN A 78 1.13 7.11 19.91
N ARG A 79 -0.12 6.65 19.77
CA ARG A 79 -0.49 5.51 18.93
C ARG A 79 -1.12 5.99 17.63
N SER A 80 -0.82 5.33 16.53
CA SER A 80 -1.51 5.48 15.25
C SER A 80 -1.68 4.11 14.61
N ASP A 81 -2.90 3.81 14.17
CA ASP A 81 -3.23 2.54 13.51
C ASP A 81 -3.37 2.77 12.00
N PHE A 82 -2.83 1.84 11.22
CA PHE A 82 -2.83 1.84 9.77
C PHE A 82 -3.49 0.55 9.32
N PRO A 83 -4.75 0.57 8.87
CA PRO A 83 -5.43 -0.64 8.41
C PRO A 83 -4.72 -1.24 7.21
N THR A 84 -4.86 -2.55 6.99
CA THR A 84 -4.22 -3.21 5.84
C THR A 84 -4.70 -2.60 4.52
N GLU A 85 -3.78 -2.35 3.60
CA GLU A 85 -4.09 -1.96 2.20
C GLU A 85 -4.23 -3.19 1.29
N ALA A 86 -4.00 -4.39 1.82
CA ALA A 86 -4.08 -5.62 1.05
C ALA A 86 -5.53 -5.99 0.73
N ARG A 87 -5.83 -6.18 -0.56
CA ARG A 87 -7.12 -6.68 -1.04
C ARG A 87 -7.09 -8.18 -1.34
N ASP A 88 -6.00 -8.65 -1.93
CA ASP A 88 -5.77 -10.05 -2.27
C ASP A 88 -4.47 -10.54 -1.61
N VAL A 89 -4.56 -11.57 -0.78
CA VAL A 89 -3.39 -12.19 -0.14
C VAL A 89 -3.03 -13.46 -0.89
N PHE A 90 -1.85 -13.47 -1.51
CA PHE A 90 -1.32 -14.60 -2.26
C PHE A 90 -0.14 -15.25 -1.54
N ASP A 91 0.88 -14.47 -1.17
CA ASP A 91 2.08 -14.94 -0.48
C ASP A 91 2.55 -13.88 0.53
N VAL A 92 2.78 -14.25 1.78
CA VAL A 92 3.22 -13.30 2.83
C VAL A 92 4.75 -13.18 2.93
N SER A 93 5.48 -13.95 2.12
CA SER A 93 6.94 -14.00 2.12
C SER A 93 7.54 -12.64 1.72
N GLY A 94 8.47 -12.12 2.53
CA GLY A 94 9.15 -10.84 2.25
C GLY A 94 8.36 -9.58 2.59
N ALA A 95 7.16 -9.70 3.17
CA ALA A 95 6.38 -8.54 3.62
C ALA A 95 7.13 -7.72 4.69
N GLY A 96 7.74 -8.38 5.68
CA GLY A 96 8.54 -7.72 6.71
C GLY A 96 9.73 -6.95 6.16
N ASP A 97 10.47 -7.57 5.23
CA ASP A 97 11.61 -6.94 4.54
C ASP A 97 11.15 -5.71 3.76
N THR A 98 10.01 -5.81 3.07
CA THR A 98 9.40 -4.70 2.34
C THR A 98 9.00 -3.56 3.27
N VAL A 99 8.44 -3.86 4.44
CA VAL A 99 8.06 -2.86 5.45
C VAL A 99 9.29 -2.08 5.92
N ILE A 100 10.34 -2.76 6.38
CA ILE A 100 11.50 -2.07 6.93
C ILE A 100 12.28 -1.31 5.85
N ALA A 101 12.43 -1.87 4.65
CA ALA A 101 13.11 -1.21 3.54
C ALA A 101 12.36 0.06 3.11
N SER A 102 11.03 -0.02 2.96
CA SER A 102 10.19 1.09 2.55
C SER A 102 10.14 2.19 3.62
N LEU A 103 10.04 1.81 4.90
CA LEU A 103 10.07 2.71 6.04
C LEU A 103 11.39 3.48 6.11
N ALA A 104 12.52 2.78 5.99
CA ALA A 104 13.85 3.39 6.05
C ALA A 104 14.09 4.32 4.85
N ALA A 105 13.71 3.91 3.64
CA ALA A 105 13.84 4.73 2.43
C ALA A 105 13.00 6.01 2.51
N ALA A 106 11.73 5.89 2.92
CA ALA A 106 10.82 7.03 3.08
C ALA A 106 11.34 8.02 4.14
N GLN A 107 11.73 7.52 5.31
CA GLN A 107 12.24 8.39 6.37
C GLN A 107 13.54 9.09 5.94
N SER A 108 14.44 8.37 5.25
CA SER A 108 15.69 8.93 4.72
C SER A 108 15.45 10.01 3.67
N SER A 109 14.29 10.02 3.01
CA SER A 109 13.87 11.08 2.08
C SER A 109 13.27 12.32 2.76
N GLY A 110 13.18 12.34 4.09
CA GLY A 110 12.63 13.44 4.87
C GLY A 110 11.13 13.35 5.15
N MET A 111 10.49 12.22 4.85
CA MET A 111 9.08 12.01 5.18
C MET A 111 8.87 11.91 6.70
N THR A 112 7.66 12.26 7.16
CA THR A 112 7.25 12.00 8.54
C THR A 112 7.24 10.49 8.80
N LEU A 113 7.39 10.08 10.07
CA LEU A 113 7.37 8.65 10.41
C LEU A 113 6.01 8.03 10.05
N GLU A 114 4.92 8.76 10.28
CA GLU A 114 3.56 8.37 9.95
C GLU A 114 3.37 8.17 8.44
N ASP A 115 3.84 9.10 7.61
CA ASP A 115 3.74 8.95 6.15
C ASP A 115 4.68 7.87 5.62
N SER A 116 5.82 7.65 6.28
CA SER A 116 6.72 6.53 5.98
C SER A 116 6.04 5.18 6.28
N VAL A 117 5.27 5.08 7.36
CA VAL A 117 4.47 3.89 7.67
C VAL A 117 3.33 3.69 6.67
N LYS A 118 2.65 4.75 6.22
CA LYS A 118 1.64 4.62 5.15
C LYS A 118 2.24 4.04 3.87
N LEU A 119 3.41 4.53 3.46
CA LEU A 119 4.11 4.01 2.29
C LEU A 119 4.56 2.56 2.49
N ALA A 120 5.08 2.21 3.67
CA ALA A 120 5.45 0.84 4.00
C ALA A 120 4.24 -0.12 4.02
N ASN A 121 3.08 0.35 4.50
CA ASN A 121 1.84 -0.40 4.53
C ASN A 121 1.28 -0.65 3.12
N ALA A 122 1.28 0.36 2.25
CA ALA A 122 0.94 0.21 0.84
C ALA A 122 1.90 -0.75 0.12
N ALA A 123 3.21 -0.60 0.35
CA ALA A 123 4.24 -1.49 -0.19
C ALA A 123 4.03 -2.95 0.22
N ALA A 124 3.79 -3.20 1.51
CA ALA A 124 3.48 -4.52 2.05
C ALA A 124 2.20 -5.10 1.41
N GLY A 125 1.13 -4.31 1.31
CA GLY A 125 -0.11 -4.73 0.67
C GLY A 125 0.05 -5.15 -0.78
N ILE A 126 0.92 -4.47 -1.54
CA ILE A 126 1.23 -4.82 -2.93
C ILE A 126 2.00 -6.14 -3.01
N VAL A 127 3.08 -6.30 -2.24
CA VAL A 127 3.94 -7.49 -2.38
C VAL A 127 3.25 -8.76 -1.93
N ILE A 128 2.33 -8.68 -0.95
CA ILE A 128 1.62 -9.88 -0.52
C ILE A 128 0.61 -10.41 -1.54
N GLY A 129 0.24 -9.59 -2.53
CA GLY A 129 -0.56 -10.01 -3.69
C GLY A 129 0.28 -10.52 -4.87
N LYS A 130 1.59 -10.70 -4.68
CA LYS A 130 2.54 -11.23 -5.66
C LYS A 130 3.09 -12.58 -5.19
N SER A 131 3.74 -13.31 -6.09
CA SER A 131 4.38 -14.58 -5.75
C SER A 131 5.85 -14.38 -5.34
N GLY A 132 6.27 -15.01 -4.25
CA GLY A 132 7.66 -15.01 -3.80
C GLY A 132 8.11 -13.66 -3.22
N THR A 133 9.43 -13.47 -3.15
CA THR A 133 10.08 -12.26 -2.61
C THR A 133 10.08 -11.10 -3.61
N ALA A 134 8.89 -10.73 -4.10
CA ALA A 134 8.71 -9.64 -5.03
C ALA A 134 8.92 -8.26 -4.37
N SER A 135 9.14 -7.23 -5.18
CA SER A 135 9.20 -5.84 -4.74
C SER A 135 8.08 -5.01 -5.39
N PRO A 136 7.59 -3.95 -4.73
CA PRO A 136 6.62 -3.07 -5.34
C PRO A 136 7.30 -2.14 -6.36
N SER A 137 6.64 -1.90 -7.49
CA SER A 137 7.07 -0.89 -8.45
C SER A 137 6.57 0.51 -8.05
N LEU A 138 7.23 1.56 -8.54
CA LEU A 138 6.77 2.94 -8.31
C LEU A 138 5.37 3.18 -8.88
N ALA A 139 5.02 2.52 -10.00
CA ALA A 139 3.69 2.62 -10.58
C ALA A 139 2.61 2.04 -9.64
N GLU A 140 2.85 0.86 -9.06
CA GLU A 140 1.93 0.25 -8.10
C GLU A 140 1.80 1.07 -6.81
N LEU A 141 2.92 1.55 -6.27
CA LEU A 141 2.90 2.44 -5.11
C LEU A 141 2.13 3.73 -5.40
N SER A 142 2.34 4.34 -6.58
CA SER A 142 1.63 5.55 -6.96
C SER A 142 0.13 5.33 -7.03
N ILE A 143 -0.34 4.16 -7.49
CA ILE A 143 -1.76 3.82 -7.54
C ILE A 143 -2.30 3.60 -6.13
N SER A 144 -1.60 2.81 -5.32
CA SER A 144 -2.03 2.48 -3.96
C SER A 144 -2.11 3.70 -3.06
N LEU A 145 -1.25 4.71 -3.27
CA LEU A 145 -1.23 5.94 -2.48
C LEU A 145 -2.17 7.03 -3.03
N ASN A 146 -2.45 7.04 -4.33
CA ASN A 146 -3.28 8.05 -4.98
C ASN A 146 -4.67 7.51 -5.35
N SER A 147 -5.35 6.83 -4.42
CA SER A 147 -6.66 6.16 -4.59
C SER A 147 -7.83 7.04 -5.11
N GLY A 148 -7.58 8.29 -5.55
CA GLY A 148 -8.54 9.20 -6.16
C GLY A 148 -8.24 9.63 -7.61
N ASP A 149 -7.06 9.33 -8.17
CA ASP A 149 -6.72 9.64 -9.58
C ASP A 149 -6.60 8.34 -10.39
N SER A 150 -7.68 7.95 -11.08
CA SER A 150 -7.78 6.72 -11.89
C SER A 150 -7.02 6.78 -13.22
N VAL A 151 -6.47 7.94 -13.60
CA VAL A 151 -5.84 8.13 -14.92
C VAL A 151 -4.35 7.88 -14.86
N LEU A 152 -3.93 6.81 -15.52
CA LEU A 152 -2.53 6.41 -15.60
C LEU A 152 -1.87 6.87 -16.90
N SER A 153 -0.61 7.27 -16.80
CA SER A 153 0.21 7.54 -17.98
C SER A 153 0.53 6.25 -18.74
N LYS A 154 0.87 6.40 -20.03
CA LYS A 154 1.31 5.27 -20.87
C LYS A 154 2.54 4.55 -20.30
N ALA A 155 3.44 5.29 -19.63
CA ALA A 155 4.62 4.71 -18.99
C ALA A 155 4.21 3.83 -17.80
N GLN A 156 3.38 4.36 -16.90
CA GLN A 156 2.85 3.59 -15.76
C GLN A 156 2.09 2.34 -16.22
N ILE A 157 1.25 2.44 -17.25
CA ILE A 157 0.53 1.28 -17.80
C ILE A 157 1.51 0.21 -18.32
N LYS A 158 2.58 0.61 -19.03
CA LYS A 158 3.59 -0.34 -19.51
C LYS A 158 4.27 -1.09 -18.37
N ASP A 159 4.61 -0.39 -17.29
CA ASP A 159 5.25 -0.98 -16.12
C ASP A 159 4.30 -1.97 -15.43
N LEU A 160 3.05 -1.59 -15.22
CA LEU A 160 2.03 -2.45 -14.61
C LEU A 160 1.73 -3.70 -15.45
N VAL A 161 1.65 -3.54 -16.77
CA VAL A 161 1.48 -4.67 -17.70
C VAL A 161 2.69 -5.60 -17.64
N LYS A 162 3.91 -5.07 -17.51
CA LYS A 162 5.12 -5.87 -17.38
C LYS A 162 5.13 -6.66 -16.06
N GLU A 163 4.75 -6.04 -14.95
CA GLU A 163 4.66 -6.70 -13.65
C GLU A 163 3.57 -7.78 -13.65
N ALA A 164 2.36 -7.47 -14.14
CA ALA A 164 1.28 -8.45 -14.24
C ALA A 164 1.69 -9.67 -15.09
N LYS A 165 2.44 -9.47 -16.18
CA LYS A 165 2.97 -10.58 -16.97
C LYS A 165 3.99 -11.45 -16.23
N LYS A 166 4.82 -10.87 -15.35
CA LYS A 166 5.75 -11.66 -14.52
C LYS A 166 4.98 -12.59 -13.58
N ASP A 167 3.88 -12.10 -13.03
CA ASP A 167 2.97 -12.88 -12.19
C ASP A 167 2.05 -13.81 -13.02
N SER A 168 2.29 -13.97 -14.32
CA SER A 168 1.46 -14.77 -15.25
C SER A 168 -0.03 -14.38 -15.27
N LYS A 169 -0.34 -13.12 -14.93
CA LYS A 169 -1.71 -12.58 -14.94
C LYS A 169 -2.19 -12.32 -16.36
N LYS A 170 -3.43 -12.69 -16.64
CA LYS A 170 -4.14 -12.41 -17.89
C LYS A 170 -4.65 -10.97 -17.88
N ILE A 171 -4.24 -10.21 -18.88
CA ILE A 171 -4.58 -8.79 -19.00
C ILE A 171 -5.62 -8.62 -20.09
N VAL A 172 -6.75 -8.00 -19.76
CA VAL A 172 -7.82 -7.65 -20.68
C VAL A 172 -7.68 -6.17 -21.04
N PHE A 173 -7.84 -5.85 -22.31
CA PHE A 173 -7.81 -4.47 -22.80
C PHE A 173 -9.12 -4.14 -23.49
N THR A 174 -9.64 -2.95 -23.21
CA THR A 174 -10.84 -2.42 -23.82
C THR A 174 -10.71 -0.91 -24.01
N ASN A 175 -11.48 -0.34 -24.95
CA ASN A 175 -11.56 1.10 -25.11
C ASN A 175 -12.99 1.56 -25.38
N GLY A 176 -13.27 2.83 -25.06
CA GLY A 176 -14.60 3.36 -25.30
C GLY A 176 -14.72 4.86 -25.03
N CYS A 177 -15.89 5.38 -25.37
CA CYS A 177 -16.24 6.77 -25.10
C CYS A 177 -16.73 6.95 -23.66
N PHE A 178 -17.61 6.08 -23.17
CA PHE A 178 -18.19 6.14 -21.81
C PHE A 178 -18.68 7.55 -21.44
N ASP A 179 -19.47 8.15 -22.32
CA ASP A 179 -19.93 9.55 -22.19
C ASP A 179 -21.11 9.68 -21.24
N LEU A 180 -22.25 9.10 -21.63
CA LEU A 180 -23.42 8.93 -20.77
C LEU A 180 -23.41 7.48 -20.29
N LEU A 181 -22.86 7.24 -19.10
CA LEU A 181 -22.87 5.91 -18.51
C LEU A 181 -24.30 5.41 -18.33
N HIS A 182 -24.48 4.13 -18.65
CA HIS A 182 -25.73 3.41 -18.50
C HIS A 182 -25.39 1.95 -18.25
N VAL A 183 -26.39 1.15 -17.85
CA VAL A 183 -26.21 -0.25 -17.45
C VAL A 183 -25.38 -1.06 -18.45
N GLY A 184 -25.62 -0.92 -19.76
CA GLY A 184 -24.83 -1.62 -20.78
C GLY A 184 -23.31 -1.35 -20.74
N HIS A 185 -22.85 -0.17 -20.33
CA HIS A 185 -21.40 0.07 -20.15
C HIS A 185 -20.86 -0.60 -18.89
N ILE A 186 -21.66 -0.63 -17.82
CA ILE A 186 -21.29 -1.27 -16.55
C ILE A 186 -21.15 -2.78 -16.80
N THR A 187 -22.20 -3.41 -17.36
CA THR A 187 -22.19 -4.83 -17.71
C THR A 187 -21.04 -5.17 -18.65
N TYR A 188 -20.76 -4.34 -19.66
CA TYR A 188 -19.62 -4.53 -20.55
C TYR A 188 -18.27 -4.53 -19.83
N LEU A 189 -18.07 -3.62 -18.88
CA LEU A 189 -16.81 -3.53 -18.13
C LEU A 189 -16.69 -4.67 -17.11
N GLU A 190 -17.78 -5.06 -16.45
CA GLU A 190 -17.83 -6.22 -15.56
C GLU A 190 -17.53 -7.52 -16.31
N GLU A 191 -18.14 -7.73 -17.49
CA GLU A 191 -17.85 -8.87 -18.35
C GLU A 191 -16.38 -8.86 -18.80
N ALA A 192 -15.84 -7.70 -19.19
CA ALA A 192 -14.44 -7.57 -19.58
C ALA A 192 -13.48 -7.85 -18.42
N GLU A 193 -13.80 -7.42 -17.20
CA GLU A 193 -13.02 -7.69 -16.00
C GLU A 193 -12.95 -9.20 -15.72
N GLN A 194 -14.08 -9.91 -15.83
CA GLN A 194 -14.15 -11.36 -15.62
C GLN A 194 -13.31 -12.19 -16.60
N LEU A 195 -12.91 -11.62 -17.75
CA LEU A 195 -12.10 -12.31 -18.74
C LEU A 195 -10.62 -12.40 -18.39
N GLY A 196 -10.15 -11.79 -17.29
CA GLY A 196 -8.77 -11.89 -16.83
C GLY A 196 -8.56 -11.40 -15.40
N ASP A 197 -7.30 -11.16 -15.04
CA ASP A 197 -6.91 -10.76 -13.67
C ASP A 197 -6.73 -9.23 -13.54
N ARG A 198 -6.59 -8.55 -14.69
CA ARG A 198 -6.38 -7.10 -14.79
C ARG A 198 -7.10 -6.55 -16.02
N LEU A 199 -7.93 -5.52 -15.82
CA LEU A 199 -8.59 -4.78 -16.90
C LEU A 199 -7.90 -3.43 -17.14
N VAL A 200 -7.53 -3.15 -18.39
CA VAL A 200 -7.06 -1.83 -18.84
C VAL A 200 -8.13 -1.19 -19.71
N VAL A 201 -8.68 -0.07 -19.24
CA VAL A 201 -9.72 0.69 -19.95
C VAL A 201 -9.11 1.96 -20.55
N ALA A 202 -9.11 2.07 -21.88
CA ALA A 202 -8.69 3.27 -22.58
C ALA A 202 -9.88 4.17 -22.94
N LEU A 203 -9.80 5.45 -22.59
CA LEU A 203 -10.83 6.42 -22.94
C LEU A 203 -10.49 7.18 -24.23
N ASN A 204 -11.44 7.21 -25.14
CA ASN A 204 -11.29 7.97 -26.38
C ASN A 204 -11.24 9.48 -26.07
N SER A 205 -10.36 10.21 -26.76
CA SER A 205 -10.27 11.66 -26.62
C SER A 205 -11.50 12.37 -27.17
N ASP A 206 -11.81 13.57 -26.68
CA ASP A 206 -12.97 14.32 -27.15
C ASP A 206 -12.88 14.63 -28.66
N SER A 207 -11.68 14.84 -29.18
CA SER A 207 -11.45 15.05 -30.61
C SER A 207 -11.73 13.79 -31.43
N SER A 208 -11.34 12.61 -30.94
CA SER A 208 -11.64 11.33 -31.59
C SER A 208 -13.14 11.07 -31.61
N VAL A 209 -13.83 11.35 -30.51
CA VAL A 209 -15.28 11.13 -30.40
C VAL A 209 -16.04 12.09 -31.32
N ARG A 210 -15.65 13.38 -31.37
CA ARG A 210 -16.25 14.36 -32.29
C ARG A 210 -16.13 13.94 -33.75
N LYS A 211 -14.97 13.42 -34.15
CA LYS A 211 -14.73 12.92 -35.51
C LYS A 211 -15.66 11.76 -35.87
N LEU A 212 -15.92 10.87 -34.91
CA LEU A 212 -16.72 9.67 -35.14
C LEU A 212 -18.24 9.92 -35.02
N LYS A 213 -18.67 10.71 -34.04
CA LYS A 213 -20.08 10.87 -33.64
C LYS A 213 -20.66 12.26 -33.92
N GLY A 214 -19.87 13.15 -34.54
CA GLY A 214 -20.26 14.54 -34.83
C GLY A 214 -19.89 15.53 -33.73
N SER A 215 -19.96 16.82 -34.06
CA SER A 215 -19.47 17.93 -33.22
C SER A 215 -20.16 18.07 -31.86
N LYS A 216 -21.39 17.56 -31.73
CA LYS A 216 -22.19 17.61 -30.49
C LYS A 216 -21.83 16.51 -29.47
N ARG A 217 -20.88 15.62 -29.77
CA ARG A 217 -20.43 14.53 -28.87
C ARG A 217 -18.91 14.57 -28.69
N PRO A 218 -18.36 14.25 -27.50
CA PRO A 218 -19.04 13.79 -26.29
C PRO A 218 -19.70 14.96 -25.55
N ILE A 219 -20.67 14.66 -24.69
CA ILE A 219 -21.31 15.64 -23.80
C ILE A 219 -20.36 15.97 -22.64
N ASN A 220 -19.81 14.93 -22.02
CA ASN A 220 -18.87 15.02 -20.92
C ASN A 220 -17.43 15.04 -21.46
N LYS A 221 -16.60 15.93 -20.91
CA LYS A 221 -15.19 16.01 -21.28
C LYS A 221 -14.43 14.78 -20.79
N LEU A 222 -13.31 14.47 -21.43
CA LEU A 222 -12.46 13.33 -21.09
C LEU A 222 -12.14 13.22 -19.58
N LYS A 223 -11.83 14.35 -18.93
CA LYS A 223 -11.52 14.38 -17.49
C LYS A 223 -12.69 13.93 -16.62
N ASP A 224 -13.91 14.30 -16.99
CA ASP A 224 -15.11 13.95 -16.23
C ASP A 224 -15.48 12.50 -16.47
N ARG A 225 -15.38 12.02 -17.71
CA ARG A 225 -15.58 10.62 -18.08
C ARG A 225 -14.59 9.68 -17.38
N ALA A 226 -13.35 10.12 -17.20
CA ALA A 226 -12.33 9.36 -16.49
C ALA A 226 -12.60 9.16 -15.00
N LYS A 227 -13.34 10.06 -14.36
CA LYS A 227 -13.73 9.91 -12.95
C LYS A 227 -14.93 8.98 -12.74
N GLN A 228 -15.64 8.65 -13.81
CA GLN A 228 -16.85 7.85 -13.77
C GLN A 228 -16.57 6.36 -14.01
N ILE A 229 -15.35 6.04 -14.47
CA ILE A 229 -14.82 4.69 -14.72
C ILE A 229 -13.79 4.38 -13.64
#